data_AF-A0A2M6YWF1-F1
#
_entry.id   AF-A0A2M6YWF1-F1
#
_cell.length_a   1.000
_cell.length_b   1.000
_cell.length_c   1.000
_cell.angle_alpha   90.00
_cell.angle_beta   90.00
_cell.angle_gamma   90.00
#
_symmetry.space_group_name_H-M   'P 1'
#
loop_
_entity.id
_entity.type
_entity.pdbx_description
1 polymer ?
#
loop_
_entity_poly.entity_id
_entity_poly.type
_entity_poly.pdbx_seq_one_letter_code
_entity_poly.pdbx_strand_id
1 'polypeptide(L)' 'MRVSAPQLVTRDILLIGGWDDSNVTVENHLLPLYRVLKKAGATKIRFITFQTDHSFRNVREELATELIRWIQCK' A
#
# COMPACT_ATOMS: atom_id res chain seq x y z
N MET A 1 10.85 -0.72 -8.12
CA MET A 1 9.98 0.30 -7.49
C MET A 1 10.75 1.34 -6.66
N ARG A 2 11.64 0.96 -5.73
CA ARG A 2 12.31 1.91 -4.80
C ARG A 2 13.12 3.01 -5.51
N VAL A 3 13.78 2.67 -6.62
CA VAL A 3 14.54 3.63 -7.46
C VAL A 3 13.65 4.70 -8.12
N SER A 4 12.37 4.42 -8.34
CA SER A 4 11.42 5.35 -8.93
C SER A 4 10.72 6.24 -7.90
N ALA A 5 10.97 6.03 -6.60
CA ALA A 5 10.28 6.77 -5.53
C ALA A 5 10.36 8.30 -5.66
N PRO A 6 11.47 8.93 -6.09
CA PRO A 6 11.51 10.38 -6.32
C PRO A 6 10.50 10.85 -7.39
N GLN A 7 10.19 10.02 -8.37
CA GLN A 7 9.24 10.33 -9.45
C GLN A 7 7.78 10.20 -9.01
N LEU A 8 7.54 9.56 -7.86
CA LEU A 8 6.21 9.32 -7.30
C LEU A 8 5.82 10.34 -6.22
N VAL A 9 6.72 11.26 -5.85
CA VAL A 9 6.53 12.20 -4.73
C VAL A 9 5.28 13.07 -4.87
N THR A 10 4.91 13.43 -6.10
CA THR A 10 3.75 14.27 -6.40
C THR A 10 2.44 13.50 -6.56
N ARG A 11 2.46 12.17 -6.41
CA ARG A 11 1.28 11.32 -6.61
C ARG A 11 0.58 11.00 -5.29
N ASP A 12 -0.73 10.79 -5.39
CA ASP A 12 -1.51 10.16 -4.34
C ASP A 12 -1.27 8.65 -4.43
N ILE A 13 -0.69 8.07 -3.38
CA ILE A 13 -0.25 6.67 -3.37
C ILE A 13 -1.05 5.89 -2.35
N LEU A 14 -1.63 4.77 -2.77
CA LEU A 14 -2.21 3.75 -1.89
C LEU A 14 -1.30 2.51 -1.87
N LEU A 15 -0.88 2.12 -0.67
CA LEU A 15 -0.15 0.88 -0.39
C LEU A 15 -1.08 -0.07 0.36
N ILE A 16 -1.25 -1.29 -0.15
CA ILE A 16 -2.10 -2.34 0.44
C ILE A 16 -1.27 -3.61 0.63
N GLY A 17 -1.41 -4.26 1.77
CA GLY A 17 -0.80 -5.56 2.06
C GLY A 17 -1.66 -6.48 2.93
N GLY A 18 -1.35 -7.77 2.89
CA GLY A 18 -1.86 -8.75 3.86
C GLY A 18 -0.85 -8.95 4.99
N TRP A 19 -1.30 -8.93 6.23
CA TRP A 19 -0.44 -9.15 7.40
C TRP A 19 0.03 -10.60 7.50
N ASP A 20 -0.80 -11.54 7.03
CA ASP A 20 -0.50 -12.97 7.01
C ASP A 20 0.06 -13.43 5.66
N ASP A 21 0.43 -12.49 4.78
CA ASP A 21 1.09 -12.80 3.52
C ASP A 21 2.54 -13.24 3.78
N SER A 22 2.75 -14.54 3.84
CA SER A 22 4.06 -15.17 4.01
C SER A 22 4.92 -15.15 2.74
N ASN A 23 4.32 -14.87 1.57
CA ASN A 23 5.04 -14.79 0.30
C ASN A 23 5.60 -13.39 0.06
N VAL A 24 4.78 -12.36 0.25
CA VAL A 24 5.13 -10.95 0.05
C VAL A 24 4.88 -10.16 1.33
N THR A 25 5.75 -10.36 2.31
CA THR A 25 5.57 -9.75 3.64
C THR A 25 5.64 -8.22 3.60
N VAL A 26 4.89 -7.58 4.49
CA VAL A 26 4.85 -6.12 4.61
C VAL A 26 6.23 -5.55 4.97
N GLU A 27 6.95 -6.21 5.86
CA GLU A 27 8.26 -5.80 6.38
C GLU A 27 9.32 -5.76 5.30
N ASN A 28 9.27 -6.70 4.34
CA ASN A 28 10.29 -6.84 3.30
C ASN A 28 9.95 -6.04 2.04
N HIS A 29 8.68 -5.71 1.80
CA HIS A 29 8.23 -5.10 0.54
C HIS A 29 7.61 -3.71 0.73
N LEU A 30 6.47 -3.65 1.44
CA LEU A 30 5.66 -2.43 1.54
C LEU A 30 6.30 -1.39 2.47
N LEU A 31 6.74 -1.81 3.66
CA LEU A 31 7.35 -0.91 4.65
C LEU A 31 8.66 -0.27 4.14
N PRO A 32 9.57 -1.01 3.46
CA PRO A 32 10.77 -0.40 2.89
C PRO A 32 10.46 0.56 1.74
N LEU A 33 9.39 0.34 0.96
CA LEU A 33 8.95 1.28 -0.06
C LEU A 33 8.35 2.55 0.57
N TYR A 34 7.47 2.38 1.55
CA TYR A 34 6.86 3.49 2.30
C TYR A 34 7.93 4.43 2.89
N ARG A 35 8.96 3.87 3.54
CA ARG A 35 10.06 4.65 4.11
C ARG A 35 10.82 5.46 3.05
N VAL A 36 11.08 4.85 1.88
CA VAL A 36 11.76 5.54 0.77
C VAL A 36 10.89 6.65 0.19
N LEU A 37 9.58 6.42 0.01
CA LEU A 37 8.64 7.45 -0.45
C LEU A 37 8.55 8.62 0.54
N LYS A 38 8.44 8.34 1.83
CA LYS A 38 8.45 9.38 2.89
C LYS A 38 9.76 10.16 2.88
N LYS A 39 10.90 9.49 2.78
CA LYS A 39 12.22 10.14 2.69
C LYS A 39 12.36 11.01 1.43
N ALA A 40 11.73 10.61 0.32
CA ALA A 40 11.71 11.39 -0.92
C ALA A 40 10.76 12.60 -0.86
N GLY A 41 10.00 12.79 0.22
CA GLY A 41 9.10 13.93 0.40
C GLY A 41 7.65 13.67 -0.01
N ALA A 42 7.26 12.42 -0.29
CA ALA A 42 5.87 12.11 -0.59
C ALA A 42 4.98 12.37 0.64
N THR A 43 3.95 13.20 0.46
CA THR A 43 3.05 13.64 1.54
C THR A 43 1.74 12.89 1.56
N LYS A 44 1.26 12.43 0.41
CA LYS A 44 -0.05 11.79 0.24
C LYS A 44 0.07 10.28 0.05
N ILE A 45 0.53 9.59 1.09
CA ILE A 45 0.61 8.13 1.11
C ILE A 45 -0.42 7.58 2.08
N ARG A 46 -1.31 6.72 1.60
CA ARG A 46 -2.20 5.91 2.43
C ARG A 46 -1.64 4.49 2.48
N PHE A 47 -1.52 3.93 3.68
CA PHE A 47 -1.02 2.58 3.92
C PHE A 47 -2.09 1.79 4.66
N ILE A 48 -2.57 0.69 4.07
CA ILE A 48 -3.62 -0.16 4.64
C ILE A 48 -3.12 -1.60 4.67
N THR A 49 -3.38 -2.30 5.76
CA THR A 49 -3.14 -3.73 5.87
C THR A 49 -4.39 -4.44 6.34
N PHE A 50 -4.59 -5.66 5.83
CA PHE A 50 -5.69 -6.54 6.22
C PHE A 50 -5.12 -7.79 6.89
N GLN A 51 -5.86 -8.39 7.82
CA GLN A 51 -5.52 -9.69 8.40
C GLN A 51 -5.86 -10.81 7.40
N THR A 52 -4.99 -10.99 6.41
CA THR A 52 -5.18 -11.86 5.26
C THR A 52 -3.85 -12.30 4.67
N ASP A 53 -3.89 -13.35 3.86
CA ASP A 53 -2.76 -13.83 3.08
C ASP A 53 -2.67 -13.12 1.71
N HIS A 54 -1.76 -13.58 0.85
CA HIS A 54 -1.54 -13.04 -0.49
C HIS A 54 -2.81 -12.97 -1.37
N SER A 55 -3.83 -13.78 -1.06
CA SER A 55 -5.03 -13.94 -1.89
C SER A 55 -6.13 -12.92 -1.59
N PHE A 56 -6.09 -12.26 -0.43
CA PHE A 56 -7.15 -11.36 0.06
C PHE A 56 -8.55 -12.00 0.10
N ARG A 57 -8.67 -13.34 0.02
CA ARG A 57 -9.97 -14.01 -0.21
C ARG A 57 -10.98 -13.75 0.89
N ASN A 58 -10.55 -13.70 2.15
CA ASN A 58 -11.40 -13.49 3.31
C ASN A 58 -11.77 -12.02 3.58
N VAL A 59 -11.19 -11.07 2.85
CA VAL A 59 -11.39 -9.62 3.07
C VAL A 59 -11.82 -8.88 1.80
N ARG A 60 -12.32 -9.59 0.78
CA ARG A 60 -12.60 -9.01 -0.55
C ARG A 60 -13.56 -7.83 -0.53
N GLU A 61 -14.62 -7.91 0.27
CA GLU A 61 -15.61 -6.84 0.38
C GLU A 61 -15.01 -5.58 1.03
N GLU A 62 -14.24 -5.77 2.09
CA GLU A 62 -13.53 -4.70 2.79
C GLU A 62 -12.48 -4.05 1.88
N LEU A 63 -11.69 -4.88 1.18
CA LEU A 63 -10.72 -4.44 0.18
C LEU A 63 -11.40 -3.63 -0.93
N ALA A 64 -12.50 -4.13 -1.49
CA ALA A 64 -13.23 -3.44 -2.55
C ALA A 64 -13.76 -2.08 -2.06
N THR A 65 -14.30 -2.03 -0.84
CA THR A 65 -14.78 -0.80 -0.20
C THR A 65 -13.66 0.23 -0.06
N GLU A 66 -12.50 -0.19 0.42
CA GLU A 66 -11.35 0.71 0.59
C GLU A 66 -10.76 1.21 -0.74
N LEU A 67 -10.77 0.36 -1.78
CA LEU A 67 -10.39 0.75 -3.14
C LEU A 67 -11.37 1.77 -3.74
N ILE A 68 -12.67 1.51 -3.64
CA ILE A 68 -13.72 2.43 -4.13
C ILE A 68 -13.59 3.78 -3.44
N ARG A 69 -13.47 3.77 -2.11
CA ARG A 69 -13.29 4.98 -1.30
C ARG A 69 -12.05 5.76 -1.74
N TRP A 70 -10.92 5.09 -1.98
CA TRP A 70 -9.71 5.76 -2.42
C TRP A 70 -9.83 6.37 -3.83
N ILE A 71 -10.49 5.68 -4.75
CA ILE A 71 -10.69 6.16 -6.13
C ILE A 71 -11.64 7.37 -6.15
N GLN A 72 -12.72 7.32 -5.36
CA GLN A 72 -13.78 8.33 -5.37
C GLN A 72 -13.46 9.56 -4.52
N CYS A 73 -12.72 9.42 -3.43
CA CYS A 73 -12.39 10.52 -2.52
C CYS A 73 -11.02 11.19 -2.83
N LYS A 74 -10.62 11.29 -4.11
CA LYS A 74 -9.40 12.02 -4.50
C LYS A 74 -9.50 13.52 -4.21
#